data_AF-A0A1H2XL57-F1
#
_entry.id   AF-A0A1H2XL57-F1
#
_cell.length_a   1.000
_cell.length_b   1.000
_cell.length_c   1.000
_cell.angle_alpha   90.00
_cell.angle_beta   90.00
_cell.angle_gamma   90.00
#
_symmetry.space_group_name_H-M   'P 1'
#
loop_
_entity.id
_entity.type
_entity.pdbx_description
1 polymer ?
#
loop_
_entity_poly.entity_id
_entity_poly.type
_entity_poly.pdbx_seq_one_letter_code
_entity_poly.pdbx_strand_id
1 'polypeptide(L)'
;MVNENSRETDRHHASALRILENGPYAPQCPHGHGPLTTIADHTAPTGVAMACQQCGQRRGMEITMLRTLLNPENADFDQPLATSPTDNPAARAVANTDDPTLVAVTNTDAPEPADTDNQAQANTDDPELVAVTTEIPRVQLEDTAREPLGKITSHHTRDDADGDEADLDHVPPPPRGHQPDGTIRTTGWLQLGTRPISSGLWAALAGAALGLALIDLNTWLPLVLPAAAYVLWFATTRWIRPASAATNLEQVYADELLPGDAIRIYGPIGPVGIVDQVTPAANEQVLVRFTGGTQRFLPADARCHLVALRN
;
A
#
# COMPACT_ATOMS: atom_id res chain seq x y z
N MET A 1 -17.65 33.79 5.99
CA MET A 1 -16.63 32.92 5.35
C MET A 1 -16.21 31.89 6.38
N VAL A 2 -16.78 30.68 6.30
CA VAL A 2 -16.43 29.55 7.18
C VAL A 2 -15.23 28.85 6.55
N ASN A 3 -14.19 28.61 7.35
CA ASN A 3 -12.89 28.13 6.88
C ASN A 3 -12.99 26.64 6.48
N GLU A 4 -12.94 26.34 5.18
CA GLU A 4 -13.07 24.96 4.66
C GLU A 4 -11.95 24.01 5.16
N ASN A 5 -10.78 24.55 5.49
CA ASN A 5 -9.65 23.78 6.04
C ASN A 5 -9.94 23.15 7.42
N SER A 6 -10.90 23.67 8.19
CA SER A 6 -11.25 23.08 9.50
C SER A 6 -12.02 21.77 9.36
N ARG A 7 -12.85 21.61 8.32
CA ARG A 7 -13.66 20.39 8.12
C ARG A 7 -12.86 19.18 7.67
N GLU A 8 -11.76 19.40 6.95
CA GLU A 8 -10.90 18.32 6.47
C GLU A 8 -10.05 17.74 7.61
N THR A 9 -9.55 18.60 8.48
CA THR A 9 -8.80 18.18 9.69
C THR A 9 -9.68 17.35 10.63
N ASP A 10 -10.95 17.74 10.83
CA ASP A 10 -11.90 17.01 11.68
C ASP A 10 -12.20 15.59 11.16
N ARG A 11 -12.27 15.39 9.83
CA ARG A 11 -12.53 14.07 9.24
C ARG A 11 -11.35 13.11 9.42
N HIS A 12 -10.12 13.60 9.30
CA HIS A 12 -8.93 12.76 9.52
C HIS A 12 -8.76 12.37 10.99
N HIS A 13 -9.08 13.28 11.92
CA HIS A 13 -9.06 12.98 13.36
C HIS A 13 -10.12 11.94 13.74
N ALA A 14 -11.33 12.04 13.18
CA ALA A 14 -12.39 11.05 13.41
C ALA A 14 -12.00 9.66 12.89
N SER A 15 -11.24 9.57 11.78
CA SER A 15 -10.85 8.28 11.21
C SER A 15 -9.80 7.55 12.07
N ALA A 16 -8.82 8.27 12.62
CA ALA A 16 -7.78 7.64 13.44
C ALA A 16 -8.32 7.09 14.77
N LEU A 17 -9.20 7.83 15.44
CA LEU A 17 -9.84 7.38 16.68
C LEU A 17 -10.75 6.17 16.44
N ARG A 18 -11.43 6.12 15.29
CA ARG A 18 -12.30 4.99 14.93
C ARG A 18 -11.52 3.69 14.71
N ILE A 19 -10.27 3.78 14.22
CA ILE A 19 -9.37 2.62 14.09
C ILE A 19 -8.92 2.11 15.46
N LEU A 20 -8.73 3.00 16.45
CA LEU A 20 -8.40 2.59 17.83
C LEU A 20 -9.54 1.87 18.53
N GLU A 21 -10.77 2.29 18.28
CA GLU A 21 -11.94 1.71 18.93
C GLU A 21 -12.36 0.38 18.33
N ASN A 22 -12.13 0.18 17.03
CA ASN A 22 -12.66 -0.97 16.28
C ASN A 22 -11.58 -1.83 15.60
N GLY A 23 -10.30 -1.48 15.74
CA GLY A 23 -9.19 -2.21 15.14
C GLY A 23 -8.84 -3.50 15.90
N PRO A 24 -8.14 -4.45 15.26
CA PRO A 24 -7.72 -5.71 15.89
C PRO A 24 -6.78 -5.50 17.08
N TYR A 25 -6.14 -4.33 17.17
CA TYR A 25 -5.23 -3.94 18.25
C TYR A 25 -5.86 -2.92 19.22
N ALA A 26 -7.20 -2.84 19.27
CA ALA A 26 -7.90 -1.96 20.20
C ALA A 26 -7.51 -2.31 21.66
N PRO A 27 -7.04 -1.33 22.46
CA PRO A 27 -6.66 -1.55 23.84
C PRO A 27 -7.79 -2.18 24.65
N GLN A 28 -7.54 -3.34 25.25
CA GLN A 28 -8.53 -4.09 26.00
C GLN A 28 -8.58 -3.64 27.46
N CYS A 29 -9.77 -3.72 28.06
CA CYS A 29 -9.93 -3.53 29.49
C CYS A 29 -9.17 -4.63 30.25
N PRO A 30 -8.37 -4.30 31.28
CA PRO A 30 -7.63 -5.30 32.06
C PRO A 30 -8.55 -6.28 32.83
N HIS A 31 -9.84 -5.96 32.95
CA HIS A 31 -10.85 -6.81 33.55
C HIS A 31 -11.62 -7.70 32.54
N GLY A 32 -11.29 -7.65 31.24
CA GLY A 32 -11.89 -8.52 30.23
C GLY A 32 -13.24 -8.05 29.67
N HIS A 33 -13.65 -6.80 29.93
CA HIS A 33 -14.91 -6.20 29.45
C HIS A 33 -14.92 -5.81 27.95
N GLY A 34 -13.83 -6.11 27.21
CA GLY A 34 -13.68 -5.73 25.81
C GLY A 34 -12.87 -4.45 25.59
N PRO A 35 -12.92 -3.88 24.37
CA PRO A 35 -12.10 -2.73 23.98
C PRO A 35 -12.51 -1.47 24.74
N LEU A 36 -11.52 -0.63 25.04
CA LEU A 36 -11.76 0.68 25.65
C LEU A 36 -12.26 1.68 24.59
N THR A 37 -13.23 2.50 24.96
CA THR A 37 -13.77 3.56 24.10
C THR A 37 -13.12 4.90 24.42
N THR A 38 -12.94 5.75 23.41
CA THR A 38 -12.39 7.10 23.64
C THR A 38 -13.46 8.01 24.24
N ILE A 39 -13.08 8.76 25.26
CA ILE A 39 -13.92 9.75 25.94
C ILE A 39 -13.16 11.06 26.08
N ALA A 40 -13.87 12.18 25.99
CA ALA A 40 -13.30 13.47 26.34
C ALA A 40 -12.97 13.49 27.84
N ASP A 41 -11.74 13.82 28.17
CA ASP A 41 -11.25 13.86 29.55
C ASP A 41 -10.40 15.10 29.78
N HIS A 42 -10.99 16.09 30.42
CA HIS A 42 -10.33 17.35 30.76
C HIS A 42 -9.20 17.18 31.78
N THR A 43 -9.12 16.04 32.46
CA THR A 43 -8.01 15.72 33.38
C THR A 43 -6.84 15.03 32.69
N ALA A 44 -7.04 14.50 31.48
CA ALA A 44 -5.96 13.92 30.69
C ALA A 44 -5.13 15.02 30.01
N PRO A 45 -3.78 14.91 29.95
CA PRO A 45 -2.92 15.91 29.32
C PRO A 45 -3.27 16.22 27.85
N THR A 46 -3.91 15.27 27.17
CA THR A 46 -4.30 15.34 25.75
C THR A 46 -5.75 15.76 25.56
N GLY A 47 -6.53 15.92 26.64
CA GLY A 47 -7.97 16.16 26.59
C GLY A 47 -8.82 14.92 26.25
N VAL A 48 -8.19 13.75 26.04
CA VAL A 48 -8.86 12.50 25.65
C VAL A 48 -8.28 11.32 26.44
N ALA A 49 -9.15 10.44 26.93
CA ALA A 49 -8.76 9.20 27.61
C ALA A 49 -9.52 8.01 27.04
N MET A 50 -9.00 6.80 27.25
CA MET A 50 -9.72 5.57 26.93
C MET A 50 -10.32 5.00 28.20
N ALA A 51 -11.63 4.72 28.19
CA ALA A 51 -12.35 4.22 29.34
C ALA A 51 -13.19 2.98 28.99
N CYS A 52 -13.27 2.06 29.95
CA CYS A 52 -14.16 0.91 29.87
C CYS A 52 -15.58 1.35 30.24
N GLN A 53 -16.54 1.14 29.33
CA GLN A 53 -17.95 1.48 29.56
C GLN A 53 -18.59 0.64 30.69
N GLN A 54 -18.05 -0.55 30.99
CA GLN A 54 -18.63 -1.44 31.99
C GLN A 54 -18.11 -1.18 33.42
N CYS A 55 -16.80 -1.02 33.60
CA CYS A 55 -16.20 -0.89 34.94
C CYS A 55 -15.61 0.49 35.23
N GLY A 56 -15.63 1.42 34.26
CA GLY A 56 -15.09 2.77 34.43
C GLY A 56 -13.57 2.85 34.50
N GLN A 57 -12.84 1.75 34.32
CA GLN A 57 -11.37 1.76 34.32
C GLN A 57 -10.86 2.70 33.22
N ARG A 58 -9.97 3.61 33.60
CA ARG A 58 -9.42 4.65 32.72
C ARG A 58 -7.96 4.35 32.39
N ARG A 59 -7.55 4.63 31.15
CA ARG A 59 -6.16 4.72 30.73
C ARG A 59 -5.94 6.06 30.04
N GLY A 60 -4.96 6.82 30.53
CA GLY A 60 -4.52 8.04 29.85
C GLY A 60 -3.91 7.70 28.51
N MET A 61 -4.25 8.47 27.46
CA MET A 61 -3.52 8.38 26.20
C MET A 61 -2.18 9.11 26.38
N GLU A 62 -1.08 8.35 26.40
CA GLU A 62 0.24 8.95 26.37
C GLU A 62 0.50 9.64 25.03
N ILE A 63 1.25 10.74 25.06
CA ILE A 63 1.70 11.47 23.87
C ILE A 63 2.49 10.54 22.94
N THR A 64 3.21 9.57 23.50
CA THR A 64 3.95 8.53 22.78
C THR A 64 3.01 7.64 21.98
N MET A 65 1.89 7.21 22.58
CA MET A 65 0.87 6.42 21.90
C MET A 65 0.22 7.24 20.77
N LEU A 66 -0.07 8.53 21.00
CA LEU A 66 -0.53 9.44 19.96
C LEU A 66 0.49 9.62 18.83
N ARG A 67 1.79 9.70 19.13
CA ARG A 67 2.85 9.76 18.09
C ARG A 67 2.93 8.50 17.27
N THR A 68 2.86 7.35 17.93
CA THR A 68 2.75 6.03 17.28
C THR A 68 1.53 5.96 16.36
N LEU A 69 0.40 6.54 16.78
CA LEU A 69 -0.85 6.54 16.01
C LEU A 69 -0.85 7.54 14.85
N LEU A 70 -0.16 8.67 15.02
CA LEU A 70 0.04 9.67 13.97
C LEU A 70 1.19 9.29 13.02
N ASN A 71 1.98 8.26 13.35
CA ASN A 71 3.12 7.80 12.57
C ASN A 71 3.33 6.27 12.72
N PRO A 72 2.44 5.44 12.15
CA PRO A 72 2.39 4.00 12.39
C PRO A 72 3.61 3.22 11.88
N GLU A 73 4.45 3.84 11.04
CA GLU A 73 5.60 3.19 10.39
C GLU A 73 6.79 2.93 11.33
N ASN A 74 6.74 3.38 12.59
CA ASN A 74 7.88 3.30 13.53
C ASN A 74 7.54 2.75 14.93
N ALA A 75 6.39 2.11 15.12
CA ALA A 75 5.95 1.69 16.44
C ALA A 75 6.01 0.19 16.68
N ASP A 76 6.81 -0.19 17.68
CA ASP A 76 6.81 -1.51 18.30
C ASP A 76 5.77 -1.51 19.44
N PHE A 77 4.73 -2.33 19.30
CA PHE A 77 3.56 -2.38 20.21
C PHE A 77 3.73 -3.37 21.36
N ASP A 78 4.83 -4.13 21.38
CA ASP A 78 5.00 -5.26 22.31
C ASP A 78 5.61 -4.88 23.66
N GLN A 79 5.95 -3.60 23.87
CA GLN A 79 6.45 -3.15 25.16
C GLN A 79 5.29 -2.93 26.16
N PRO A 80 5.22 -3.68 27.28
CA PRO A 80 4.21 -3.44 28.30
C PRO A 80 4.46 -2.07 28.94
N LEU A 81 3.58 -1.12 28.65
CA LEU A 81 3.60 0.21 29.25
C LEU A 81 3.48 0.12 30.77
N ALA A 82 4.32 0.90 31.46
CA ALA A 82 4.33 0.96 32.91
C ALA A 82 2.97 1.42 33.45
N THR A 83 2.27 0.53 34.15
CA THR A 83 1.09 0.92 34.94
C THR A 83 1.59 1.64 36.18
N SER A 84 1.53 2.98 36.20
CA SER A 84 1.70 3.72 37.45
C SER A 84 0.66 3.23 38.48
N PRO A 85 1.06 2.95 39.73
CA PRO A 85 0.12 2.57 40.76
C PRO A 85 -0.78 3.76 41.09
N THR A 86 -2.07 3.50 41.07
CA THR A 86 -3.16 4.41 41.40
C THR A 86 -3.02 4.93 42.83
N ASP A 87 -2.65 6.19 43.00
CA ASP A 87 -2.98 6.93 44.21
C ASP A 87 -4.48 7.25 44.20
N ASN A 88 -5.14 6.75 45.24
CA ASN A 88 -6.57 6.86 45.47
C ASN A 88 -6.84 8.06 46.40
N PRO A 89 -7.58 9.09 45.97
CA PRO A 89 -8.30 9.94 46.90
C PRO A 89 -9.81 9.80 46.64
N ALA A 90 -10.42 8.92 47.43
CA ALA A 90 -11.84 9.03 47.71
C ALA A 90 -12.12 10.30 48.55
N ALA A 91 -13.34 10.79 48.39
CA ALA A 91 -14.04 11.79 49.21
C ALA A 91 -13.82 13.28 48.88
N ARG A 92 -14.72 13.82 48.04
CA ARG A 92 -15.55 14.96 48.46
C ARG A 92 -16.85 15.05 47.66
N ALA A 93 -17.93 15.15 48.42
CA ALA A 93 -19.32 15.27 48.01
C ALA A 93 -19.70 16.73 47.71
N VAL A 94 -20.53 16.96 46.69
CA VAL A 94 -21.55 18.03 46.53
C VAL A 94 -22.46 17.55 45.37
N ALA A 95 -23.67 17.04 45.59
CA ALA A 95 -24.97 17.71 45.80
C ALA A 95 -25.54 18.48 44.58
N ASN A 96 -26.72 17.98 44.13
CA ASN A 96 -27.80 18.64 43.35
C ASN A 96 -27.48 18.92 41.86
N THR A 97 -28.38 18.85 40.87
CA THR A 97 -29.82 19.15 40.83
C THR A 97 -30.47 18.50 39.59
N ASP A 98 -31.74 18.14 39.77
CA ASP A 98 -32.87 17.82 38.89
C ASP A 98 -32.87 18.09 37.36
N ASP A 99 -33.60 17.17 36.70
CA ASP A 99 -34.70 17.36 35.74
C ASP A 99 -34.46 17.10 34.22
N PRO A 100 -35.35 16.34 33.54
CA PRO A 100 -35.18 15.87 32.18
C PRO A 100 -35.99 16.70 31.15
N THR A 101 -35.56 16.71 29.89
CA THR A 101 -36.48 17.05 28.79
C THR A 101 -36.22 16.17 27.58
N LEU A 102 -37.18 15.26 27.36
CA LEU A 102 -37.44 14.55 26.13
C LEU A 102 -37.78 15.54 25.01
N VAL A 103 -37.12 15.43 23.85
CA VAL A 103 -37.69 15.91 22.58
C VAL A 103 -37.53 14.80 21.55
N ALA A 104 -38.65 14.16 21.27
CA ALA A 104 -38.83 13.30 20.10
C ALA A 104 -38.96 14.20 18.86
N VAL A 105 -38.18 13.92 17.81
CA VAL A 105 -38.44 14.44 16.47
C VAL A 105 -38.61 13.24 15.54
N THR A 106 -39.86 12.88 15.32
CA THR A 106 -40.32 12.12 14.18
C THR A 106 -40.36 13.05 12.97
N ASN A 107 -39.71 12.67 11.86
CA ASN A 107 -40.11 13.12 10.53
C ASN A 107 -39.97 11.94 9.56
N THR A 108 -41.13 11.35 9.31
CA THR A 108 -41.53 10.63 8.11
C THR A 108 -41.43 11.57 6.91
N ASP A 109 -40.88 11.12 5.79
CA ASP A 109 -41.48 11.26 4.46
C ASP A 109 -40.57 10.65 3.39
N ALA A 110 -41.04 9.54 2.84
CA ALA A 110 -40.66 9.02 1.54
C ALA A 110 -41.64 9.58 0.50
N PRO A 111 -41.20 9.75 -0.76
CA PRO A 111 -42.06 9.35 -1.87
C PRO A 111 -41.35 8.49 -2.93
N GLU A 112 -42.22 7.81 -3.66
CA GLU A 112 -42.09 6.73 -4.62
C GLU A 112 -41.11 6.89 -5.81
N PRO A 113 -40.74 5.75 -6.43
CA PRO A 113 -39.96 5.70 -7.66
C PRO A 113 -40.82 6.04 -8.90
N ALA A 114 -40.22 6.77 -9.84
CA ALA A 114 -40.78 6.95 -11.18
C ALA A 114 -40.28 5.85 -12.11
N ASP A 115 -41.24 5.11 -12.66
CA ASP A 115 -41.12 4.27 -13.84
C ASP A 115 -40.52 5.05 -15.02
N THR A 116 -39.62 4.41 -15.75
CA THR A 116 -39.40 4.73 -17.17
C THR A 116 -39.08 3.45 -17.92
N ASP A 117 -40.16 2.80 -18.38
CA ASP A 117 -40.15 1.99 -19.59
C ASP A 117 -39.74 2.87 -20.78
N ASN A 118 -38.77 2.42 -21.58
CA ASN A 118 -38.89 2.48 -23.05
C ASN A 118 -37.76 1.77 -23.81
N GLN A 119 -38.20 0.78 -24.59
CA GLN A 119 -37.90 0.56 -26.02
C GLN A 119 -36.53 -0.01 -26.45
N ALA A 120 -36.57 -1.32 -26.70
CA ALA A 120 -36.32 -1.98 -27.99
C ALA A 120 -35.71 -1.16 -29.16
N GLN A 121 -34.58 -1.66 -29.69
CA GLN A 121 -34.22 -1.75 -31.11
C GLN A 121 -33.04 -2.74 -31.23
N ALA A 122 -33.24 -3.94 -31.78
CA ALA A 122 -33.18 -4.28 -33.21
C ALA A 122 -31.74 -4.45 -33.74
N ASN A 123 -31.40 -5.72 -33.99
CA ASN A 123 -30.53 -6.27 -35.04
C ASN A 123 -29.28 -5.50 -35.46
N THR A 124 -28.11 -6.15 -35.40
CA THR A 124 -27.22 -6.24 -36.55
C THR A 124 -26.38 -7.52 -36.44
N ASP A 125 -26.36 -8.24 -37.56
CA ASP A 125 -25.69 -9.50 -37.83
C ASP A 125 -24.16 -9.50 -37.66
N ASP A 126 -23.65 -10.71 -37.46
CA ASP A 126 -22.27 -11.20 -37.55
C ASP A 126 -21.41 -10.51 -38.63
N PRO A 127 -20.09 -10.43 -38.37
CA PRO A 127 -19.24 -11.32 -39.14
C PRO A 127 -18.27 -12.15 -38.29
N GLU A 128 -18.36 -13.45 -38.53
CA GLU A 128 -17.45 -14.53 -38.19
C GLU A 128 -15.98 -14.16 -38.46
N LEU A 129 -15.24 -13.86 -37.38
CA LEU A 129 -13.79 -13.69 -37.40
C LEU A 129 -13.15 -14.97 -36.85
N VAL A 130 -12.59 -15.75 -37.76
CA VAL A 130 -11.79 -16.96 -37.49
C VAL A 130 -10.59 -16.59 -36.63
N ALA A 131 -10.69 -16.84 -35.33
CA ALA A 131 -9.57 -16.75 -34.40
C ALA A 131 -8.79 -18.07 -34.42
N VAL A 132 -7.55 -18.03 -34.90
CA VAL A 132 -6.56 -19.09 -34.67
C VAL A 132 -6.16 -19.01 -33.21
N THR A 133 -6.81 -19.83 -32.38
CA THR A 133 -6.48 -19.99 -30.96
C THR A 133 -5.25 -20.89 -30.85
N THR A 134 -4.09 -20.30 -30.63
CA THR A 134 -2.94 -21.03 -30.10
C THR A 134 -3.26 -21.33 -28.63
N GLU A 135 -3.82 -22.50 -28.35
CA GLU A 135 -4.04 -22.99 -26.99
C GLU A 135 -2.71 -23.06 -26.25
N ILE A 136 -2.47 -22.07 -25.37
CA ILE A 136 -1.46 -22.13 -24.33
C ILE A 136 -2.02 -23.10 -23.27
N PRO A 137 -1.25 -24.12 -22.83
CA PRO A 137 -1.72 -25.08 -21.85
C PRO A 137 -2.20 -24.36 -20.58
N ARG A 138 -3.50 -24.53 -20.29
CA ARG A 138 -4.15 -24.09 -19.05
C ARG A 138 -3.47 -24.82 -17.90
N VAL A 139 -2.71 -24.11 -17.09
CA VAL A 139 -2.21 -24.59 -15.80
C VAL A 139 -3.44 -24.84 -14.91
N GLN A 140 -3.51 -26.03 -14.29
CA GLN A 140 -4.61 -26.40 -13.41
C GLN A 140 -4.65 -25.47 -12.18
N LEU A 141 -5.86 -24.99 -11.87
CA LEU A 141 -6.17 -23.97 -10.85
C LEU A 141 -5.97 -24.47 -9.40
N GLU A 142 -5.63 -25.74 -9.20
CA GLU A 142 -5.78 -26.42 -7.91
C GLU A 142 -4.50 -26.43 -7.05
N ASP A 143 -3.39 -25.83 -7.51
CA ASP A 143 -2.08 -25.94 -6.84
C ASP A 143 -1.36 -24.60 -6.55
N THR A 144 -2.07 -23.47 -6.61
CA THR A 144 -1.50 -22.14 -6.30
C THR A 144 -2.32 -21.41 -5.24
N ALA A 145 -2.32 -21.94 -4.02
CA ALA A 145 -2.47 -21.07 -2.86
C ALA A 145 -1.22 -20.16 -2.84
N ARG A 146 -1.29 -19.01 -3.53
CA ARG A 146 -0.27 -17.96 -3.39
C ARG A 146 -0.30 -17.53 -1.93
N GLU A 147 0.66 -18.02 -1.15
CA GLU A 147 0.84 -17.57 0.22
C GLU A 147 1.11 -16.07 0.16
N PRO A 148 0.22 -15.22 0.71
CA PRO A 148 0.42 -13.78 0.68
C PRO A 148 1.75 -13.51 1.38
N LEU A 149 2.61 -12.71 0.75
CA LEU A 149 3.94 -12.33 1.26
C LEU A 149 3.88 -11.49 2.56
N GLY A 150 2.75 -11.48 3.27
CA GLY A 150 2.55 -10.90 4.59
C GLY A 150 3.16 -11.72 5.73
N LYS A 151 3.79 -12.86 5.44
CA LYS A 151 4.59 -13.60 6.44
C LYS A 151 5.73 -14.35 5.76
N ILE A 152 6.79 -13.65 5.40
CA ILE A 152 8.11 -14.29 5.30
C ILE A 152 8.59 -14.60 6.72
N THR A 153 7.89 -15.51 7.41
CA THR A 153 8.55 -16.40 8.37
C THR A 153 9.06 -17.54 7.52
N SER A 154 10.37 -17.59 7.33
CA SER A 154 11.09 -18.65 6.62
C SER A 154 10.67 -20.02 7.12
N HIS A 155 9.74 -20.66 6.40
CA HIS A 155 9.42 -22.07 6.62
C HIS A 155 10.51 -22.92 5.96
N HIS A 156 11.70 -22.95 6.58
CA HIS A 156 12.65 -24.02 6.35
C HIS A 156 12.13 -25.26 7.07
N THR A 157 11.31 -26.04 6.36
CA THR A 157 10.98 -27.40 6.76
C THR A 157 12.21 -28.26 6.47
N ARG A 158 13.18 -28.23 7.38
CA ARG A 158 14.26 -29.21 7.45
C ARG A 158 14.28 -29.74 8.87
N ASP A 159 13.82 -30.98 9.01
CA ASP A 159 13.90 -31.83 10.19
C ASP A 159 15.37 -32.14 10.54
N ASP A 160 16.15 -31.12 10.87
CA ASP A 160 17.47 -31.29 11.49
C ASP A 160 17.36 -30.66 12.88
N ALA A 161 16.88 -31.48 13.82
CA ALA A 161 16.92 -31.22 15.24
C ALA A 161 18.38 -31.20 15.69
N ASP A 162 19.01 -30.02 15.72
CA ASP A 162 20.15 -29.70 16.59
C ASP A 162 20.42 -28.18 16.58
N GLY A 163 19.79 -27.47 17.51
CA GLY A 163 20.51 -26.61 18.46
C GLY A 163 21.32 -25.38 18.02
N ASP A 164 21.12 -24.79 16.83
CA ASP A 164 21.63 -23.44 16.56
C ASP A 164 20.54 -22.40 16.86
N GLU A 165 20.81 -21.51 17.82
CA GLU A 165 20.02 -20.30 18.09
C GLU A 165 19.75 -19.59 16.76
N ALA A 166 18.51 -19.76 16.29
CA ALA A 166 18.06 -19.25 15.04
C ALA A 166 18.37 -17.74 14.96
N ASP A 167 19.11 -17.38 13.91
CA ASP A 167 19.36 -16.02 13.43
C ASP A 167 18.02 -15.40 12.99
N LEU A 168 17.11 -15.21 13.95
CA LEU A 168 15.75 -14.72 13.78
C LEU A 168 15.70 -13.23 13.45
N ASP A 169 16.86 -12.55 13.47
CA ASP A 169 16.99 -11.12 13.22
C ASP A 169 17.62 -10.78 11.87
N HIS A 170 17.83 -11.76 10.98
CA HIS A 170 18.33 -11.47 9.63
C HIS A 170 17.22 -10.90 8.74
N VAL A 171 16.77 -9.68 9.07
CA VAL A 171 15.94 -8.86 8.17
C VAL A 171 16.75 -8.67 6.89
N PRO A 172 16.27 -9.18 5.74
CA PRO A 172 17.00 -9.05 4.50
C PRO A 172 17.24 -7.55 4.23
N PRO A 173 18.45 -7.17 3.80
CA PRO A 173 18.75 -5.76 3.57
C PRO A 173 17.74 -5.19 2.58
N PRO A 174 17.25 -3.96 2.81
CA PRO A 174 16.23 -3.37 1.96
C PRO A 174 16.70 -3.35 0.50
N PRO A 175 15.81 -3.64 -0.47
CA PRO A 175 16.20 -3.75 -1.85
C PRO A 175 16.83 -2.46 -2.36
N ARG A 176 17.88 -2.59 -3.18
CA ARG A 176 18.61 -1.43 -3.69
C ARG A 176 17.73 -0.61 -4.62
N GLY A 177 17.84 0.71 -4.56
CA GLY A 177 17.14 1.61 -5.47
C GLY A 177 15.69 1.89 -5.08
N HIS A 178 15.32 1.72 -3.81
CA HIS A 178 14.11 2.30 -3.24
C HIS A 178 14.09 3.82 -3.46
N GLN A 179 12.97 4.32 -3.97
CA GLN A 179 12.68 5.73 -4.12
C GLN A 179 11.77 6.20 -2.96
N PRO A 180 11.72 7.52 -2.68
CA PRO A 180 10.86 8.07 -1.62
C PRO A 180 9.35 7.81 -1.82
N ASP A 181 8.93 7.46 -3.04
CA ASP A 181 7.56 7.12 -3.40
C ASP A 181 7.22 5.63 -3.18
N GLY A 182 8.16 4.85 -2.64
CA GLY A 182 8.05 3.41 -2.40
C GLY A 182 8.34 2.53 -3.61
N THR A 183 8.62 3.12 -4.77
CA THR A 183 8.95 2.34 -5.96
C THR A 183 10.42 1.92 -5.94
N ILE A 184 10.71 0.77 -6.52
CA ILE A 184 12.04 0.21 -6.65
C ILE A 184 12.48 0.38 -8.10
N ARG A 185 13.58 1.10 -8.29
CA ARG A 185 14.19 1.26 -9.61
C ARG A 185 14.70 -0.10 -10.09
N THR A 186 14.27 -0.49 -11.28
CA THR A 186 14.84 -1.63 -12.02
C THR A 186 15.72 -1.13 -13.16
N THR A 187 16.80 -1.85 -13.45
CA THR A 187 17.76 -1.45 -14.50
C THR A 187 17.11 -1.41 -15.88
N GLY A 188 17.48 -0.45 -16.72
CA GLY A 188 17.38 -0.59 -18.18
C GLY A 188 16.45 0.35 -18.94
N TRP A 189 15.72 1.25 -18.27
CA TRP A 189 14.58 1.94 -18.91
C TRP A 189 14.52 3.43 -18.60
N LEU A 190 14.00 4.19 -19.55
CA LEU A 190 13.53 5.56 -19.43
C LEU A 190 12.05 5.54 -19.80
N GLN A 191 11.20 6.10 -18.95
CA GLN A 191 9.78 6.23 -19.26
C GLN A 191 9.51 7.63 -19.84
N LEU A 192 9.01 7.69 -21.07
CA LEU A 192 8.57 8.93 -21.70
C LEU A 192 7.05 8.82 -21.91
N GLY A 193 6.28 9.38 -20.97
CA GLY A 193 4.82 9.20 -20.93
C GLY A 193 4.42 7.76 -20.62
N THR A 194 3.61 7.13 -21.48
CA THR A 194 3.15 5.75 -21.32
C THR A 194 4.06 4.72 -22.00
N ARG A 195 5.10 5.16 -22.72
CA ARG A 195 5.97 4.27 -23.49
C ARG A 195 7.26 3.99 -22.71
N PRO A 196 7.51 2.72 -22.30
CA PRO A 196 8.81 2.34 -21.78
C PRO A 196 9.81 2.31 -22.95
N ILE A 197 10.96 2.97 -22.79
CA ILE A 197 12.03 2.94 -23.78
C ILE A 197 13.31 2.48 -23.08
N SER A 198 14.09 1.62 -23.74
CA SER A 198 15.40 1.22 -23.21
C SER A 198 16.32 2.43 -23.11
N SER A 199 16.81 2.74 -21.90
CA SER A 199 17.74 3.87 -21.72
C SER A 199 19.12 3.57 -22.31
N GLY A 200 19.50 2.29 -22.39
CA GLY A 200 20.71 1.85 -23.09
C GLY A 200 20.61 2.05 -24.61
N LEU A 201 19.44 1.80 -25.20
CA LEU A 201 19.20 2.11 -26.61
C LEU A 201 19.33 3.61 -26.89
N TRP A 202 18.76 4.47 -26.04
CA TRP A 202 18.93 5.92 -26.17
C TRP A 202 20.38 6.36 -26.05
N ALA A 203 21.16 5.76 -25.13
CA ALA A 203 22.59 6.03 -25.03
C ALA A 203 23.34 5.65 -26.32
N ALA A 204 23.03 4.48 -26.89
CA ALA A 204 23.63 4.04 -28.15
C ALA A 204 23.22 4.95 -29.33
N LEU A 205 21.95 5.32 -29.43
CA LEU A 205 21.44 6.24 -30.47
C LEU A 205 22.05 7.64 -30.35
N ALA A 206 22.22 8.15 -29.13
CA ALA A 206 22.90 9.42 -28.89
C ALA A 206 24.38 9.34 -29.31
N GLY A 207 25.06 8.24 -28.98
CA GLY A 207 26.43 7.97 -29.45
C GLY A 207 26.53 7.86 -30.97
N ALA A 208 25.55 7.22 -31.63
CA ALA A 208 25.47 7.12 -33.08
C ALA A 208 25.25 8.48 -33.75
N ALA A 209 24.32 9.27 -33.24
CA ALA A 209 24.05 10.63 -33.73
C ALA A 209 25.29 11.51 -33.61
N LEU A 210 25.99 11.45 -32.47
CA LEU A 210 27.25 12.16 -32.27
C LEU A 210 28.35 11.66 -33.22
N GLY A 211 28.45 10.34 -33.44
CA GLY A 211 29.44 9.77 -34.36
C GLY A 211 29.19 10.16 -35.82
N LEU A 212 27.94 10.22 -36.25
CA LEU A 212 27.57 10.71 -37.58
C LEU A 212 27.88 12.21 -37.73
N ALA A 213 27.60 13.02 -36.70
CA ALA A 213 27.91 14.45 -36.72
C ALA A 213 29.42 14.74 -36.79
N LEU A 214 30.26 13.79 -36.40
CA LEU A 214 31.73 13.92 -36.36
C LEU A 214 32.42 13.08 -37.44
N ILE A 215 31.70 12.62 -38.47
CA ILE A 215 32.24 11.67 -39.46
C ILE A 215 33.44 12.23 -40.24
N ASP A 216 33.49 13.55 -40.47
CA ASP A 216 34.59 14.22 -41.18
C ASP A 216 35.91 14.19 -40.40
N LEU A 217 35.87 13.99 -39.08
CA LEU A 217 37.06 13.88 -38.24
C LEU A 217 37.68 12.48 -38.30
N ASN A 218 36.83 11.44 -38.33
CA ASN A 218 37.26 10.05 -38.44
C ASN A 218 36.09 9.15 -38.84
N THR A 219 36.27 8.41 -39.95
CA THR A 219 35.26 7.51 -40.53
C THR A 219 34.82 6.36 -39.60
N TRP A 220 35.60 6.04 -38.56
CA TRP A 220 35.26 5.00 -37.58
C TRP A 220 34.37 5.50 -36.42
N LEU A 221 34.20 6.81 -36.24
CA LEU A 221 33.43 7.38 -35.13
C LEU A 221 31.96 6.92 -35.07
N PRO A 222 31.22 6.81 -36.19
CA PRO A 222 29.86 6.26 -36.18
C PRO A 222 29.75 4.84 -35.64
N LEU A 223 30.83 4.06 -35.65
CA LEU A 223 30.88 2.70 -35.09
C LEU A 223 31.31 2.70 -33.62
N VAL A 224 32.34 3.49 -33.28
CA VAL A 224 32.95 3.47 -31.94
C VAL A 224 32.11 4.20 -30.90
N LEU A 225 31.54 5.36 -31.25
CA LEU A 225 30.81 6.19 -30.28
C LEU A 225 29.51 5.56 -29.74
N PRO A 226 28.66 4.87 -30.53
CA PRO A 226 27.52 4.12 -29.97
C PRO A 226 27.94 3.09 -28.94
N ALA A 227 29.00 2.32 -29.23
CA ALA A 227 29.52 1.30 -28.32
C ALA A 227 30.08 1.92 -27.03
N ALA A 228 30.86 3.00 -27.17
CA ALA A 228 31.41 3.73 -26.02
C ALA A 228 30.30 4.34 -25.15
N ALA A 229 29.28 4.96 -25.76
CA ALA A 229 28.15 5.53 -25.05
C ALA A 229 27.33 4.47 -24.31
N TYR A 230 27.11 3.31 -24.93
CA TYR A 230 26.45 2.17 -24.28
C TYR A 230 27.26 1.63 -23.09
N VAL A 231 28.57 1.43 -23.25
CA VAL A 231 29.45 0.97 -22.16
C VAL A 231 29.47 1.97 -21.02
N LEU A 232 29.53 3.27 -21.31
CA LEU A 232 29.48 4.33 -20.30
C LEU A 232 28.14 4.34 -19.56
N TRP A 233 27.02 4.20 -20.27
CA TRP A 233 25.70 4.07 -19.67
C TRP A 233 25.61 2.83 -18.77
N PHE A 234 26.12 1.69 -19.23
CA PHE A 234 26.13 0.44 -18.48
C PHE A 234 26.96 0.54 -17.20
N ALA A 235 28.17 1.09 -17.28
CA ALA A 235 29.02 1.35 -16.12
C ALA A 235 28.33 2.28 -15.11
N THR A 236 27.72 3.37 -15.60
CA THR A 236 27.00 4.34 -14.77
C THR A 236 25.82 3.69 -14.04
N THR A 237 25.01 2.90 -14.75
CA THR A 237 23.85 2.22 -14.16
C THR A 237 24.24 1.08 -13.22
N ARG A 238 25.34 0.38 -13.47
CA ARG A 238 25.80 -0.71 -12.61
C ARG A 238 26.54 -0.24 -11.37
N TRP A 239 27.35 0.82 -11.46
CA TRP A 239 28.26 1.22 -10.38
C TRP A 239 27.79 2.43 -9.58
N ILE A 240 27.21 3.43 -10.24
CA ILE A 240 26.86 4.70 -9.58
C ILE A 240 25.45 4.66 -9.00
N ARG A 241 24.53 3.97 -9.69
CA ARG A 241 23.12 3.84 -9.26
C ARG A 241 22.64 2.40 -9.37
N PRO A 242 23.16 1.49 -8.52
CA PRO A 242 22.76 0.10 -8.55
C PRO A 242 21.24 -0.01 -8.42
N ALA A 243 20.60 -0.56 -9.43
CA ALA A 243 19.18 -0.86 -9.45
C ALA A 243 18.99 -2.36 -9.17
N SER A 244 17.88 -2.70 -8.52
CA SER A 244 17.57 -4.09 -8.22
C SER A 244 17.28 -4.86 -9.50
N ALA A 245 17.75 -6.11 -9.55
CA ALA A 245 17.37 -7.03 -10.61
C ALA A 245 15.94 -7.52 -10.33
N ALA A 246 15.06 -7.43 -11.32
CA ALA A 246 13.68 -7.88 -11.22
C ALA A 246 13.42 -8.90 -12.32
N THR A 247 13.02 -10.11 -11.94
CA THR A 247 12.67 -11.19 -12.86
C THR A 247 11.17 -11.32 -12.92
N ASN A 248 10.59 -11.23 -14.12
CA ASN A 248 9.14 -11.39 -14.29
C ASN A 248 8.78 -12.86 -14.05
N LEU A 249 7.89 -13.12 -13.11
CA LEU A 249 7.43 -14.46 -12.77
C LEU A 249 6.21 -14.83 -13.62
N GLU A 250 5.12 -14.10 -13.42
CA GLU A 250 3.83 -14.39 -14.03
C GLU A 250 2.99 -13.11 -14.18
N GLN A 251 1.81 -13.25 -14.79
CA GLN A 251 0.82 -12.18 -14.91
C GLN A 251 -0.38 -12.51 -14.03
N VAL A 252 -0.82 -11.54 -13.23
CA VAL A 252 -1.95 -11.64 -12.30
C VAL A 252 -2.90 -10.47 -12.56
N TYR A 253 -4.20 -10.69 -12.40
CA TYR A 253 -5.17 -9.60 -12.54
C TYR A 253 -5.04 -8.60 -11.39
N ALA A 254 -5.43 -7.34 -11.63
CA ALA A 254 -5.19 -6.29 -10.65
C ALA A 254 -6.02 -6.49 -9.37
N ASP A 255 -7.19 -7.12 -9.48
CA ASP A 255 -8.07 -7.48 -8.36
C ASP A 255 -7.60 -8.71 -7.57
N GLU A 256 -6.78 -9.56 -8.19
CA GLU A 256 -6.15 -10.72 -7.55
C GLU A 256 -4.84 -10.39 -6.83
N LEU A 257 -4.38 -9.14 -6.91
CA LEU A 257 -3.14 -8.71 -6.24
C LEU A 257 -3.26 -8.81 -4.72
N LEU A 258 -2.21 -9.34 -4.08
CA LEU A 258 -2.15 -9.49 -2.64
C LEU A 258 -1.17 -8.49 -2.01
N PRO A 259 -1.40 -8.05 -0.76
CA PRO A 259 -0.40 -7.31 0.01
C PRO A 259 0.93 -8.07 0.06
N GLY A 260 2.02 -7.36 -0.23
CA GLY A 260 3.38 -7.89 -0.33
C GLY A 260 3.81 -8.24 -1.76
N ASP A 261 2.89 -8.32 -2.72
CA ASP A 261 3.24 -8.61 -4.11
C ASP A 261 4.10 -7.50 -4.73
N ALA A 262 5.24 -7.87 -5.29
CA ALA A 262 6.06 -6.96 -6.07
C ALA A 262 5.58 -6.99 -7.53
N ILE A 263 5.04 -5.87 -8.01
CA ILE A 263 4.51 -5.76 -9.37
C ILE A 263 5.23 -4.68 -10.19
N ARG A 264 5.28 -4.85 -11.51
CA ARG A 264 5.69 -3.76 -12.40
C ARG A 264 4.55 -2.80 -12.69
N ILE A 265 4.78 -1.53 -12.41
CA ILE A 265 3.75 -0.48 -12.45
C ILE A 265 3.37 -0.07 -13.89
N TYR A 266 4.23 -0.32 -14.88
CA TYR A 266 4.07 0.15 -16.26
C TYR A 266 4.34 -0.95 -17.31
N GLY A 267 3.74 -2.13 -17.13
CA GLY A 267 3.89 -3.26 -18.04
C GLY A 267 5.13 -4.13 -17.73
N PRO A 268 5.65 -4.92 -18.68
CA PRO A 268 6.69 -5.93 -18.42
C PRO A 268 8.05 -5.33 -18.08
N ILE A 269 8.18 -4.01 -18.21
CA ILE A 269 9.41 -3.26 -18.32
C ILE A 269 9.18 -1.92 -17.62
N GLY A 270 9.45 -1.85 -16.31
CA GLY A 270 9.14 -0.67 -15.50
C GLY A 270 9.61 -0.77 -14.05
N PRO A 271 9.52 0.34 -13.28
CA PRO A 271 9.74 0.31 -11.83
C PRO A 271 8.79 -0.68 -11.17
N VAL A 272 9.25 -1.20 -10.04
CA VAL A 272 8.52 -2.18 -9.25
C VAL A 272 7.89 -1.47 -8.06
N GLY A 273 6.61 -1.73 -7.81
CA GLY A 273 5.94 -1.32 -6.58
C GLY A 273 5.62 -2.56 -5.76
N ILE A 274 5.81 -2.48 -4.44
CA ILE A 274 5.33 -3.50 -3.51
C ILE A 274 3.92 -3.10 -3.12
N VAL A 275 2.95 -3.97 -3.37
CA VAL A 275 1.55 -3.77 -3.04
C VAL A 275 1.40 -3.75 -1.52
N ASP A 276 0.82 -2.68 -0.99
CA ASP A 276 0.48 -2.52 0.42
C ASP A 276 -0.99 -2.91 0.65
N GLN A 277 -1.88 -2.41 -0.21
CA GLN A 277 -3.30 -2.67 -0.10
C GLN A 277 -3.97 -2.64 -1.48
N VAL A 278 -4.98 -3.48 -1.66
CA VAL A 278 -5.85 -3.48 -2.84
C VAL A 278 -7.29 -3.29 -2.36
N THR A 279 -7.93 -2.23 -2.83
CA THR A 279 -9.30 -1.89 -2.46
C THR A 279 -10.17 -1.81 -3.71
N PRO A 280 -11.32 -2.49 -3.76
CA PRO A 280 -12.28 -2.32 -4.85
C PRO A 280 -12.71 -0.85 -4.97
N ALA A 281 -12.71 -0.31 -6.18
CA ALA A 281 -13.20 1.03 -6.50
C ALA A 281 -14.43 0.96 -7.43
N ALA A 282 -15.06 2.10 -7.69
CA ALA A 282 -16.16 2.17 -8.64
C ALA A 282 -15.69 1.88 -10.09
N ASN A 283 -16.62 1.50 -10.95
CA ASN A 283 -16.41 1.32 -12.40
C ASN A 283 -15.40 0.21 -12.76
N GLU A 284 -15.47 -0.96 -12.10
CA GLU A 284 -14.59 -2.10 -12.40
C GLU A 284 -13.10 -1.76 -12.27
N GLN A 285 -12.77 -0.85 -11.35
CA GLN A 285 -11.40 -0.48 -11.03
C GLN A 285 -11.04 -0.96 -9.63
N VAL A 286 -9.75 -1.14 -9.42
CA VAL A 286 -9.14 -1.40 -8.11
C VAL A 286 -8.14 -0.29 -7.78
N LEU A 287 -8.20 0.20 -6.56
CA LEU A 287 -7.23 1.11 -6.00
C LEU A 287 -6.10 0.28 -5.38
N VAL A 288 -4.95 0.28 -6.03
CA VAL A 288 -3.74 -0.36 -5.54
C VAL A 288 -2.87 0.69 -4.86
N ARG A 289 -2.62 0.50 -3.57
CA ARG A 289 -1.71 1.30 -2.76
C ARG A 289 -0.39 0.56 -2.62
N PHE A 290 0.72 1.28 -2.72
CA PHE A 290 2.07 0.74 -2.59
C PHE A 290 2.71 1.15 -1.26
N THR A 291 3.73 0.41 -0.80
CA THR A 291 4.37 0.59 0.52
C THR A 291 4.94 2.01 0.76
N GLY A 292 5.22 2.82 -0.27
CA GLY A 292 5.63 4.22 -0.09
C GLY A 292 4.49 5.24 -0.24
N GLY A 293 3.25 4.82 -0.02
CA GLY A 293 2.08 5.71 -0.01
C GLY A 293 1.56 6.10 -1.40
N THR A 294 2.29 5.78 -2.48
CA THR A 294 1.80 5.97 -3.86
C THR A 294 0.56 5.10 -4.10
N GLN A 295 -0.42 5.63 -4.81
CA GLN A 295 -1.67 4.94 -5.13
C GLN A 295 -1.96 4.98 -6.63
N ARG A 296 -2.62 3.95 -7.15
CA ARG A 296 -3.06 3.88 -8.55
C ARG A 296 -4.41 3.20 -8.68
N PHE A 297 -5.24 3.76 -9.55
CA PHE A 297 -6.42 3.08 -10.08
C PHE A 297 -6.01 2.25 -11.28
N LEU A 298 -6.30 0.95 -11.22
CA LEU A 298 -6.11 0.01 -12.31
C LEU A 298 -7.48 -0.59 -12.67
N PRO A 299 -7.78 -0.85 -13.94
CA PRO A 299 -8.90 -1.75 -14.29
C PRO A 299 -8.74 -3.08 -13.57
N ALA A 300 -9.82 -3.67 -13.05
CA ALA A 300 -9.77 -4.95 -12.33
C ALA A 300 -9.17 -6.07 -13.21
N ASP A 301 -9.50 -6.08 -14.49
CA ASP A 301 -9.00 -7.01 -15.50
C ASP A 301 -7.58 -6.68 -16.02
N ALA A 302 -6.93 -5.63 -15.51
CA ALA A 302 -5.60 -5.26 -15.94
C ALA A 302 -4.57 -6.29 -15.47
N ARG A 303 -3.81 -6.84 -16.44
CA ARG A 303 -2.74 -7.80 -16.16
C ARG A 303 -1.50 -7.11 -15.62
N CYS A 304 -1.20 -7.39 -14.36
CA CYS A 304 -0.01 -6.94 -13.65
C CYS A 304 1.08 -8.01 -13.71
N HIS A 305 2.33 -7.59 -13.95
CA HIS A 305 3.46 -8.52 -13.94
C HIS A 305 4.03 -8.65 -12.54
N LEU A 306 3.90 -9.83 -11.94
CA LEU A 306 4.59 -10.18 -10.71
C LEU A 306 6.09 -10.32 -10.97
N VAL A 307 6.89 -9.86 -10.03
CA VAL A 307 8.35 -9.88 -10.13
C VAL A 307 9.00 -10.40 -8.86
N ALA A 308 10.00 -11.26 -9.04
CA ALA A 308 10.97 -11.56 -7.99
C ALA A 308 12.07 -10.50 -8.01
N LEU A 309 12.27 -9.83 -6.87
CA LEU A 309 13.38 -8.90 -6.67
C LEU A 309 14.61 -9.68 -6.17
N ARG A 310 15.76 -9.42 -6.78
CA ARG A 310 17.05 -9.99 -6.38
C ARG A 310 18.00 -8.84 -6.01
N ASN A 311 18.49 -8.89 -4.77
CA ASN A 311 19.45 -7.95 -4.19
C ASN A 311 20.86 -8.08 -4.76
#